data_AF-A0A316S6U9-F1
#
_entry.id   AF-A0A316S6U9-F1
#
_cell.length_a   1.000
_cell.length_b   1.000
_cell.length_c   1.000
_cell.angle_alpha   90.00
_cell.angle_beta   90.00
_cell.angle_gamma   90.00
#
_symmetry.space_group_name_H-M   'P 1'
#
loop_
_entity.id
_entity.type
_entity.pdbx_description
1 polymer ?
#
loop_
_entity_poly.entity_id
_entity_poly.type
_entity_poly.pdbx_seq_one_letter_code
_entity_poly.pdbx_strand_id
1 'polypeptide(L)'
;MEIRPFDMARFKHIAGEGVAEDINYVPRSNMGMRKWEIKTRYPDGTCKIVVLRDSGFSVTGEVVDVNDYKTRKERNAEINRLYHEHGISQIFLAKAFHISQSSVSVIVNNGENSK
;
A
#
# COMPACT_ATOMS: atom_id res chain seq x y z
N MET A 1 8.00 -21.94 -0.08
CA MET A 1 8.03 -20.79 0.84
C MET A 1 6.64 -20.70 1.45
N GLU A 2 6.46 -21.11 2.71
CA GLU A 2 5.15 -21.09 3.36
C GLU A 2 4.63 -19.65 3.37
N ILE A 3 3.49 -19.43 2.71
CA ILE A 3 2.72 -18.19 2.85
C ILE A 3 2.20 -18.21 4.28
N ARG A 4 2.82 -17.43 5.18
CA ARG A 4 2.21 -17.20 6.50
C ARG A 4 0.81 -16.64 6.24
N PRO A 5 -0.23 -17.21 6.88
CA PRO A 5 -1.58 -16.72 6.69
C PRO A 5 -1.64 -15.24 7.09
N PHE A 6 -2.30 -14.48 6.24
CA PHE A 6 -2.71 -13.11 6.51
C PHE A 6 -3.33 -13.01 7.91
N ASP A 7 -2.78 -12.14 8.78
CA ASP A 7 -3.30 -11.94 10.14
C ASP A 7 -4.61 -11.14 10.09
N MET A 8 -5.68 -11.88 9.82
CA MET A 8 -7.04 -11.37 9.68
C MET A 8 -7.51 -10.68 10.97
N ALA A 9 -7.13 -11.19 12.14
CA ALA A 9 -7.53 -10.62 13.42
C ALA A 9 -6.89 -9.25 13.62
N ARG A 10 -5.59 -9.13 13.34
CA ARG A 10 -4.87 -7.85 13.40
C ARG A 10 -5.36 -6.88 12.35
N PHE A 11 -5.62 -7.36 11.13
CA PHE A 11 -6.25 -6.54 10.09
C PHE A 11 -7.58 -5.97 10.57
N LYS A 12 -8.52 -6.79 11.03
CA LYS A 12 -9.84 -6.31 11.51
C LYS A 12 -9.72 -5.32 12.66
N HIS A 13 -8.77 -5.52 13.57
CA HIS A 13 -8.52 -4.59 14.66
C HIS A 13 -8.10 -3.20 14.18
N ILE A 14 -7.34 -3.12 13.08
CA ILE A 14 -6.81 -1.86 12.53
C ILE A 14 -7.76 -1.24 11.51
N ALA A 15 -8.35 -2.06 10.65
CA ALA A 15 -9.23 -1.65 9.56
C ALA A 15 -10.68 -1.44 9.99
N GLY A 16 -11.07 -1.88 11.19
CA GLY A 16 -12.46 -1.83 11.65
C GLY A 16 -13.41 -2.57 10.71
N GLU A 17 -14.36 -1.84 10.13
CA GLU A 17 -15.35 -2.35 9.17
C GLU A 17 -14.82 -2.49 7.74
N GLY A 18 -13.54 -2.17 7.51
CA GLY A 18 -12.90 -2.30 6.20
C GLY A 18 -12.83 -3.75 5.69
N VAL A 19 -13.10 -3.92 4.40
CA VAL A 19 -13.01 -5.20 3.69
C VAL A 19 -11.76 -5.21 2.81
N ALA A 20 -10.92 -6.24 2.97
CA ALA A 20 -9.73 -6.42 2.14
C ALA A 20 -10.11 -6.82 0.70
N GLU A 21 -9.71 -6.02 -0.29
CA GLU A 21 -9.91 -6.27 -1.72
C GLU A 21 -8.69 -6.93 -2.36
N ASP A 22 -7.49 -6.37 -2.11
CA ASP A 22 -6.22 -6.85 -2.64
C ASP A 22 -5.19 -6.95 -1.52
N ILE A 23 -4.49 -8.08 -1.42
CA ILE A 23 -3.44 -8.30 -0.41
C ILE A 23 -2.12 -8.57 -1.12
N ASN A 24 -1.11 -7.77 -0.81
CA ASN A 24 0.27 -8.00 -1.23
C ASN A 24 1.15 -8.29 -0.02
N TYR A 25 1.87 -9.42 -0.08
CA TYR A 25 2.84 -9.79 0.94
C TYR A 25 4.25 -9.48 0.45
N VAL A 26 4.96 -8.67 1.23
CA VAL A 26 6.34 -8.26 0.98
C VAL A 26 7.22 -8.95 2.04
N PRO A 27 7.92 -10.05 1.68
CA PRO A 27 8.73 -10.80 2.64
C PRO A 27 9.94 -10.02 3.15
N ARG A 28 10.41 -9.03 2.37
CA ARG A 28 11.49 -8.10 2.71
C ARG A 28 11.14 -6.70 2.22
N SER A 29 10.66 -5.86 3.12
CA SER A 29 10.47 -4.43 2.86
C SER A 29 11.81 -3.71 2.74
N ASN A 30 11.78 -2.44 2.34
CA ASN A 30 12.94 -1.54 2.37
C ASN A 30 13.65 -1.48 3.75
N MET A 31 12.93 -1.78 4.84
CA MET A 31 13.47 -1.84 6.20
C MET A 31 13.85 -3.27 6.64
N GLY A 32 13.88 -4.25 5.73
CA GLY A 32 14.18 -5.65 6.05
C GLY A 32 13.07 -6.40 6.81
N MET A 33 11.96 -5.73 7.11
CA MET A 33 10.80 -6.30 7.82
C MET A 33 9.81 -6.94 6.86
N ARG A 34 9.01 -7.89 7.36
CA ARG A 34 7.86 -8.42 6.61
C ARG A 34 6.73 -7.40 6.62
N LYS A 35 6.04 -7.26 5.50
CA LYS A 35 4.98 -6.26 5.35
C LYS A 35 3.82 -6.80 4.54
N TRP A 36 2.60 -6.46 4.94
CA TRP A 36 1.40 -6.65 4.12
C TRP A 36 0.87 -5.28 3.72
N GLU A 37 0.52 -5.15 2.44
CA GLU A 37 -0.11 -3.97 1.87
C GLU A 37 -1.49 -4.40 1.39
N ILE A 38 -2.53 -3.79 1.93
CA ILE A 38 -3.90 -4.29 1.77
C ILE A 38 -4.79 -3.15 1.28
N LYS A 39 -5.34 -3.31 0.08
CA LYS A 39 -6.36 -2.40 -0.44
C LYS A 39 -7.64 -2.69 0.31
N THR A 40 -8.20 -1.68 0.96
CA THR A 40 -9.32 -1.85 1.88
C THR A 40 -10.47 -0.93 1.51
N ARG A 41 -11.64 -1.51 1.26
CA ARG A 41 -12.89 -0.80 1.00
C ARG A 41 -13.66 -0.61 2.30
N TYR A 42 -14.13 0.60 2.54
CA TYR A 42 -14.97 0.91 3.69
C TYR A 42 -16.44 1.06 3.26
N PRO A 43 -17.41 0.93 4.19
CA PRO A 43 -18.84 1.04 3.88
C PRO A 43 -19.26 2.37 3.26
N ASP A 44 -18.51 3.45 3.53
CA ASP A 44 -18.70 4.77 2.92
C ASP A 44 -18.22 4.86 1.45
N GLY A 45 -17.72 3.76 0.89
CA GLY A 45 -17.18 3.66 -0.46
C GLY A 45 -15.72 4.09 -0.59
N THR A 46 -15.14 4.68 0.47
CA THR A 46 -13.74 5.11 0.45
C THR A 46 -12.79 3.91 0.38
N CYS A 47 -11.64 4.14 -0.24
CA CYS A 47 -10.57 3.17 -0.34
C CYS A 47 -9.38 3.68 0.48
N LYS A 48 -8.84 2.84 1.35
CA LYS A 48 -7.62 3.12 2.10
C LYS A 48 -6.66 1.95 1.96
N ILE A 49 -5.40 2.18 2.26
CA ILE A 49 -4.37 1.14 2.26
C ILE A 49 -4.05 0.81 3.72
N VAL A 50 -4.30 -0.43 4.12
CA VAL A 50 -3.87 -0.91 5.43
C VAL A 50 -2.49 -1.53 5.27
N VAL A 51 -1.55 -1.09 6.09
CA VAL A 51 -0.18 -1.62 6.11
C VAL A 51 0.03 -2.34 7.42
N LEU A 52 0.37 -3.64 7.36
CA LEU A 52 0.81 -4.40 8.52
C LEU A 52 2.32 -4.63 8.42
N ARG A 53 3.06 -4.42 9.49
CA ARG A 53 4.51 -4.62 9.58
C ARG A 53 4.84 -5.60 10.69
N ASP A 54 5.57 -6.65 10.34
CA ASP A 54 6.09 -7.65 11.28
C ASP A 54 7.61 -7.51 11.34
N SER A 55 8.09 -7.01 12.47
CA SER A 55 9.51 -6.83 12.77
C SER A 55 10.18 -8.09 13.34
N GLY A 56 9.45 -9.19 13.49
CA GLY A 56 9.88 -10.41 14.17
C GLY A 56 9.61 -10.39 15.69
N PHE A 57 9.48 -9.21 16.28
CA PHE A 57 9.21 -9.02 17.72
C PHE A 57 7.85 -8.38 18.00
N SER A 58 7.28 -7.69 17.02
CA SER A 58 5.98 -7.03 17.13
C SER A 58 5.31 -6.91 15.76
N VAL A 59 3.98 -7.05 15.74
CA VAL A 59 3.17 -6.71 14.56
C VAL A 59 2.48 -5.36 14.78
N THR A 60 2.89 -4.36 14.01
CA THR A 60 2.26 -3.03 14.00
C THR A 60 1.47 -2.84 12.71
N GLY A 61 0.64 -1.81 12.65
CA GLY A 61 0.04 -1.42 11.40
C GLY A 61 -0.60 -0.05 11.46
N GLU A 62 -0.92 0.46 10.28
CA GLU A 62 -1.49 1.78 10.07
C GLU A 62 -2.51 1.74 8.94
N VAL A 63 -3.39 2.73 8.93
CA VAL A 63 -4.30 3.01 7.82
C VAL A 63 -3.77 4.25 7.10
N VAL A 64 -3.47 4.09 5.81
CA VAL A 64 -3.01 5.16 4.94
C VAL A 64 -4.17 5.58 4.05
N ASP A 65 -4.59 6.84 4.18
CA ASP A 65 -5.61 7.41 3.30
C ASP A 65 -5.09 7.52 1.86
N VAL A 66 -5.97 7.24 0.91
CA VAL A 66 -5.73 7.47 -0.51
C VAL A 66 -6.50 8.71 -0.93
N ASN A 67 -5.78 9.73 -1.37
CA ASN A 67 -6.40 10.98 -1.82
C ASN A 67 -7.11 10.77 -3.16
N ASP A 68 -8.32 11.30 -3.27
CA ASP A 68 -9.05 11.32 -4.54
C ASP A 68 -8.33 12.20 -5.57
N TYR A 69 -8.52 11.90 -6.85
CA TYR A 69 -7.86 12.58 -7.97
C TYR A 69 -8.81 12.70 -9.15
N LYS A 70 -8.71 13.82 -9.87
CA LYS A 70 -9.51 14.10 -11.08
C LYS A 70 -8.67 14.06 -12.35
N THR A 71 -7.35 14.13 -12.21
CA THR A 71 -6.40 14.15 -13.33
C THR A 71 -5.30 13.10 -13.19
N ARG A 72 -4.68 12.75 -14.32
CA ARG A 72 -3.49 11.87 -14.33
C ARG A 72 -2.32 12.46 -13.54
N LYS A 73 -2.19 13.79 -13.49
CA LYS A 73 -1.14 14.49 -12.75
C LYS A 73 -1.33 14.31 -11.24
N GLU A 74 -2.53 14.52 -10.74
CA GLU A 74 -2.88 14.31 -9.32
C GLU A 74 -2.71 12.84 -8.92
N ARG A 75 -3.19 11.90 -9.74
CA ARG A 75 -2.97 10.47 -9.51
C ARG A 75 -1.47 10.13 -9.40
N ASN A 76 -0.65 10.66 -10.30
CA ASN A 76 0.80 10.41 -10.27
C ASN A 76 1.47 11.04 -9.04
N ALA A 77 0.98 12.19 -8.56
CA ALA A 77 1.44 12.80 -7.31
C ALA A 77 1.06 11.93 -6.10
N GLU A 78 -0.15 11.38 -6.09
CA GLU A 78 -0.59 10.46 -5.04
C GLU A 78 0.20 9.15 -5.03
N ILE A 79 0.48 8.56 -6.19
CA ILE A 79 1.37 7.38 -6.32
C ILE A 79 2.76 7.69 -5.77
N ASN A 80 3.31 8.87 -6.08
CA ASN A 80 4.60 9.32 -5.53
C ASN A 80 4.57 9.44 -4.01
N ARG A 81 3.53 10.08 -3.46
CA ARG A 81 3.33 10.25 -2.02
C ARG A 81 3.26 8.90 -1.30
N LEU A 82 2.43 7.99 -1.80
CA LEU A 82 2.28 6.65 -1.22
C LEU A 82 3.58 5.84 -1.29
N TYR A 83 4.36 5.99 -2.36
CA TYR A 83 5.65 5.31 -2.49
C TYR A 83 6.72 5.87 -1.54
N HIS A 84 6.95 7.18 -1.58
CA HIS A 84 8.07 7.82 -0.88
C HIS A 84 7.80 8.09 0.59
N GLU A 85 6.59 8.53 0.95
CA GLU A 85 6.25 8.85 2.35
C GLU A 85 5.78 7.62 3.13
N HIS A 86 5.00 6.74 2.50
CA HIS A 86 4.39 5.57 3.15
C HIS A 86 5.11 4.25 2.83
N GLY A 87 6.12 4.30 1.94
CA GLY A 87 6.94 3.15 1.60
C GLY A 87 6.18 2.03 0.89
N ILE A 88 5.03 2.31 0.25
CA ILE A 88 4.20 1.29 -0.41
C ILE A 88 4.91 0.77 -1.67
N SER A 89 4.89 -0.55 -1.87
CA SER A 89 5.62 -1.18 -2.98
C SER A 89 5.04 -0.83 -4.34
N GLN A 90 5.91 -0.68 -5.34
CA GLN A 90 5.48 -0.37 -6.71
C GLN A 90 4.55 -1.45 -7.29
N ILE A 91 4.76 -2.72 -6.90
CA ILE A 91 3.92 -3.85 -7.33
C ILE A 91 2.49 -3.70 -6.82
N PHE A 92 2.33 -3.32 -5.55
CA PHE A 92 1.01 -3.09 -4.98
C PHE A 92 0.36 -1.83 -5.56
N LEU A 93 1.11 -0.74 -5.71
CA LEU A 93 0.60 0.49 -6.34
C LEU A 93 0.10 0.23 -7.77
N ALA A 94 0.80 -0.60 -8.55
CA ALA A 94 0.38 -0.97 -9.90
C ALA A 94 -1.01 -1.64 -9.89
N LYS A 95 -1.21 -2.60 -8.98
CA LYS A 95 -2.49 -3.29 -8.80
C LYS A 95 -3.58 -2.33 -8.30
N ALA A 96 -3.30 -1.57 -7.24
CA ALA A 96 -4.25 -0.68 -6.59
C ALA A 96 -4.81 0.40 -7.53
N PHE A 97 -3.95 0.95 -8.40
CA PHE A 97 -4.29 1.99 -9.37
C PHE A 97 -4.61 1.47 -10.78
N HIS A 98 -4.64 0.14 -10.98
CA HIS A 98 -4.94 -0.51 -12.25
C HIS A 98 -4.03 -0.04 -13.41
N ILE A 99 -2.72 0.09 -13.16
CA ILE A 99 -1.71 0.45 -14.16
C ILE A 99 -0.54 -0.55 -14.14
N SER A 100 0.34 -0.51 -15.15
CA SER A 100 1.52 -1.37 -15.16
C SER A 100 2.52 -0.97 -14.08
N GLN A 101 3.27 -1.94 -13.55
CA GLN A 101 4.39 -1.65 -12.63
C GLN A 101 5.46 -0.79 -13.29
N SER A 102 5.70 -0.94 -14.60
CA SER A 102 6.59 -0.05 -15.35
C SER A 102 6.11 1.40 -15.33
N SER A 103 4.80 1.65 -15.42
CA SER A 103 4.23 3.00 -15.29
C SER A 103 4.48 3.58 -13.90
N VAL A 104 4.31 2.79 -12.85
CA VAL A 104 4.61 3.20 -11.48
C VAL A 104 6.09 3.55 -11.33
N SER A 105 6.99 2.70 -11.83
CA SER A 105 8.44 2.95 -11.79
C SER A 105 8.82 4.30 -12.43
N VAL A 106 8.26 4.60 -13.61
CA VAL A 106 8.47 5.90 -14.27
C VAL A 106 7.94 7.06 -13.42
N ILE A 107 6.76 6.90 -12.81
CA ILE A 107 6.14 7.93 -11.95
C ILE A 107 7.02 8.25 -10.74
N VAL A 108 7.53 7.22 -10.05
CA VAL A 108 8.28 7.41 -8.79
C VAL A 108 9.71 7.89 -9.01
N ASN A 109 10.32 7.56 -10.14
CA ASN A 109 11.68 7.99 -10.50
C ASN A 109 11.70 9.38 -11.16
N ASN A 110 10.67 9.76 -11.93
CA ASN A 110 10.61 11.09 -12.55
C ASN A 110 10.30 12.21 -11.54
N GLY A 111 9.69 11.88 -10.39
CA GLY A 111 9.49 12.82 -9.29
C GLY A 111 10.80 13.25 -8.61
N GLU A 112 11.83 12.40 -8.62
CA GLU A 112 13.15 12.71 -8.05
C GLU A 112 14.02 13.56 -8.99
N ASN A 113 13.94 13.33 -10.31
CA ASN A 113 14.76 14.06 -11.31
C ASN A 113 14.26 15.47 -11.65
N SER A 114 13.25 15.99 -10.93
CA SER A 114 12.72 17.36 -11.12
C SER A 114 13.14 18.32 -10.01
N LYS A 115 14.11 17.92 -9.16
CA LYS A 115 14.71 18.76 -8.11
C LYS A 115 16.09 19.24 -8.50
#